data_AF-A0A9E4M5C0-F1
#
_entry.id   AF-A0A9E4M5C0-F1
#
_cell.length_a   1.000
_cell.length_b   1.000
_cell.length_c   1.000
_cell.angle_alpha   90.00
_cell.angle_beta   90.00
_cell.angle_gamma   90.00
#
_symmetry.space_group_name_H-M   'P 1'
#
loop_
_entity.id
_entity.type
_entity.pdbx_description
1 polymer ?
#
loop_
_entity_poly.entity_id
_entity_poly.type
_entity_poly.pdbx_seq_one_letter_code
_entity_poly.pdbx_strand_id
1 'polypeptide(L)'
;MSDARPHDPLFDFVLYLITSARVSLDERAIYGSFRLIEGASRLIEAAEEIPGLKVDDFLREKRDSIDQNKARMMLEKDAYRRWLTDLAAGLASESVKRSMGES
;
A
#
# COMPACT_ATOMS: atom_id res chain seq x y z
N MET A 1 23.89 26.08 0.07
CA MET A 1 22.52 25.97 0.60
C MET A 1 22.03 24.57 0.28
N SER A 2 21.96 23.69 1.28
CA SER A 2 21.23 22.43 1.12
C SER A 2 19.78 22.73 1.50
N ASP A 3 18.98 23.11 0.51
CA ASP A 3 17.54 23.38 0.63
C ASP A 3 16.70 22.09 0.50
N ALA A 4 17.32 20.92 0.74
CA ALA A 4 16.61 19.66 0.75
C ALA A 4 15.80 19.58 2.05
N ARG A 5 14.48 19.52 1.91
CA ARG A 5 13.58 19.18 3.02
C ARG A 5 14.09 17.89 3.69
N PRO A 6 14.18 17.84 5.03
CA PRO A 6 14.48 16.59 5.72
C PRO A 6 13.52 15.51 5.25
N HIS A 7 14.04 14.30 4.98
CA HIS A 7 13.20 13.16 4.67
C HIS A 7 12.31 12.84 5.88
N ASP A 8 10.99 12.90 5.70
CA ASP A 8 9.99 12.56 6.72
C ASP A 8 9.00 11.58 6.08
N PRO A 9 9.22 10.27 6.26
CA PRO A 9 8.41 9.24 5.62
C PRO A 9 6.92 9.33 5.96
N LEU A 10 6.59 9.76 7.18
CA LEU A 10 5.20 9.92 7.60
C LEU A 10 4.57 11.13 6.91
N PHE A 11 5.27 12.27 6.84
CA PHE A 11 4.79 13.43 6.11
C PHE A 11 4.54 13.12 4.63
N ASP A 12 5.48 12.42 3.97
CA ASP A 12 5.38 12.07 2.56
C ASP A 12 4.23 11.10 2.29
N PHE A 13 3.99 10.15 3.20
CA PHE A 13 2.82 9.26 3.13
C PHE A 13 1.50 10.03 3.31
N VAL A 14 1.40 10.94 4.29
CA VAL A 14 0.21 11.77 4.51
C VAL A 14 -0.06 12.68 3.31
N LEU A 15 0.98 13.29 2.75
CA LEU A 15 0.90 14.10 1.53
C LEU A 15 0.34 13.26 0.36
N TYR A 16 0.84 12.04 0.18
CA TYR A 16 0.35 11.12 -0.83
C TYR A 16 -1.14 10.80 -0.64
N LEU A 17 -1.59 10.50 0.58
CA LEU A 17 -3.00 10.19 0.85
C LEU A 17 -3.93 11.38 0.58
N ILE A 18 -3.57 12.58 1.05
CA ILE A 18 -4.41 13.78 0.89
C ILE A 18 -4.53 14.18 -0.58
N THR A 19 -3.42 14.17 -1.32
CA THR A 19 -3.43 14.47 -2.76
C THR A 19 -4.20 13.41 -3.55
N SER A 20 -4.01 12.13 -3.20
CA SER A 20 -4.76 11.00 -3.74
C SER A 20 -6.27 11.13 -3.53
N ALA A 21 -6.70 11.53 -2.33
CA ALA A 21 -8.11 11.75 -2.01
C ALA A 21 -8.71 12.89 -2.84
N ARG A 22 -8.00 14.02 -2.96
CA ARG A 22 -8.46 15.15 -3.78
C ARG A 22 -8.63 14.76 -5.24
N VAL A 23 -7.63 14.13 -5.84
CA VAL A 23 -7.65 13.77 -7.26
C VAL A 23 -8.71 12.71 -7.56
N SER A 24 -9.01 11.82 -6.59
CA SER A 24 -10.04 10.79 -6.75
C SER A 24 -11.45 11.34 -6.91
N LEU A 25 -11.70 12.63 -6.61
CA LEU A 25 -12.99 13.28 -6.90
C LEU A 25 -13.22 13.53 -8.40
N ASP A 26 -12.15 13.66 -9.19
CA ASP A 26 -12.21 14.07 -10.59
C ASP A 26 -11.91 12.92 -11.57
N GLU A 27 -11.47 11.77 -11.06
CA GLU A 27 -10.99 10.64 -11.87
C GLU A 27 -11.95 9.44 -11.92
N ARG A 28 -11.68 8.52 -12.85
CA ARG A 28 -12.40 7.23 -12.92
C ARG A 28 -12.16 6.42 -11.62
N ALA A 29 -13.23 5.85 -11.08
CA ALA A 29 -13.23 5.09 -9.83
C ALA A 29 -12.14 4.01 -9.72
N ILE A 30 -11.74 3.38 -10.83
CA ILE A 30 -10.68 2.37 -10.84
C ILE A 30 -9.32 2.92 -10.35
N TYR A 31 -9.02 4.19 -10.59
CA TYR A 31 -7.80 4.83 -10.10
C TYR A 31 -7.82 5.02 -8.57
N GLY A 32 -9.00 5.15 -7.97
CA GLY A 32 -9.17 5.12 -6.52
C GLY A 32 -8.66 3.81 -5.91
N SER A 33 -9.00 2.66 -6.52
CA SER A 33 -8.51 1.36 -6.04
C SER A 33 -6.99 1.23 -6.10
N PHE A 34 -6.37 1.78 -7.16
CA PHE A 34 -4.91 1.78 -7.29
C PHE A 34 -4.24 2.67 -6.26
N ARG A 35 -4.80 3.85 -5.99
CA ARG A 35 -4.22 4.75 -4.99
C ARG A 35 -4.23 4.14 -3.60
N LEU A 36 -5.27 3.36 -3.27
CA LEU A 36 -5.36 2.65 -2.00
C LEU A 36 -4.25 1.60 -1.85
N ILE A 37 -4.02 0.76 -2.86
CA ILE A 37 -2.94 -0.25 -2.80
C ILE A 37 -1.55 0.39 -2.84
N GLU A 38 -1.35 1.42 -3.66
CA GLU A 38 -0.09 2.16 -3.71
C GLU A 38 0.17 2.85 -2.37
N GLY A 39 -0.88 3.38 -1.73
CA GLY A 39 -0.80 3.89 -0.37
C GLY A 39 -0.40 2.81 0.64
N ALA A 40 -0.95 1.60 0.54
CA ALA A 40 -0.53 0.50 1.39
C ALA A 40 0.95 0.13 1.19
N SER A 41 1.43 0.11 -0.06
CA SER A 41 2.85 -0.11 -0.38
C SER A 41 3.74 0.95 0.30
N ARG A 42 3.42 2.23 0.08
CA ARG A 42 4.15 3.38 0.65
C ARG A 42 4.11 3.43 2.17
N LEU A 43 3.01 3.00 2.79
CA LEU A 43 2.92 2.93 4.24
C LEU A 43 3.89 1.89 4.80
N ILE A 44 4.00 0.73 4.14
CA ILE A 44 4.93 -0.32 4.54
C ILE A 44 6.38 0.18 4.37
N GLU A 45 6.70 0.82 3.26
CA GLU A 45 8.02 1.46 3.03
C GLU A 45 8.32 2.51 4.11
N ALA A 46 7.42 3.45 4.34
CA ALA A 46 7.58 4.48 5.36
C ALA A 46 7.76 3.88 6.76
N ALA A 47 7.08 2.77 7.06
CA ALA A 47 7.22 2.08 8.32
C ALA A 47 8.60 1.43 8.51
N GLU A 48 9.26 0.96 7.44
CA GLU A 48 10.63 0.43 7.50
C GLU A 48 11.67 1.50 7.83
N GLU A 49 11.37 2.77 7.54
CA GLU A 49 12.26 3.91 7.79
C GLU A 49 12.09 4.53 9.18
N ILE A 50 11.01 4.21 9.90
CA ILE A 50 10.74 4.76 11.23
C ILE A 50 11.47 3.93 12.30
N PRO A 51 12.40 4.52 13.08
CA PRO A 51 13.14 3.79 14.11
C PRO A 51 12.22 3.15 15.16
N GLY A 52 12.41 1.86 15.41
CA GLY A 52 11.67 1.10 16.42
C GLY A 52 10.35 0.49 15.94
N LEU A 53 9.89 0.81 14.72
CA LEU A 53 8.74 0.16 14.11
C LEU A 53 9.19 -1.12 13.38
N LYS A 54 8.56 -2.26 13.71
CA LYS A 54 8.88 -3.54 13.07
C LYS A 54 7.91 -3.82 11.93
N VAL A 55 8.46 -3.98 10.73
CA VAL A 55 7.78 -4.54 9.57
C VAL A 55 8.20 -5.99 9.44
N ASP A 56 7.22 -6.91 9.48
CA ASP A 56 7.44 -8.34 9.34
C ASP A 56 7.50 -8.78 7.88
N ASP A 57 7.98 -10.00 7.65
CA ASP A 57 8.18 -10.53 6.30
C ASP A 57 6.87 -10.69 5.54
N PHE A 58 5.76 -10.97 6.24
CA PHE A 58 4.44 -11.01 5.61
C PHE A 58 4.09 -9.65 4.98
N LEU A 59 4.29 -8.54 5.68
CA LEU A 59 4.03 -7.20 5.14
C LEU A 59 4.97 -6.87 3.97
N ARG A 60 6.25 -7.25 4.04
CA ARG A 60 7.20 -7.08 2.91
C ARG A 60 6.74 -7.85 1.67
N GLU A 61 6.32 -9.10 1.84
CA GLU A 61 5.78 -9.90 0.74
C GLU A 61 4.52 -9.26 0.12
N LYS A 62 3.65 -8.65 0.93
CA LYS A 62 2.47 -7.94 0.41
C LYS A 62 2.84 -6.67 -0.34
N ARG A 63 3.80 -5.88 0.15
CA ARG A 63 4.35 -4.73 -0.58
C ARG A 63 4.90 -5.16 -1.94
N ASP A 64 5.76 -6.17 -1.96
CA ASP A 64 6.37 -6.66 -3.21
C ASP A 64 5.30 -7.16 -4.20
N SER A 65 4.25 -7.84 -3.71
CA SER A 65 3.11 -8.23 -4.53
C SER A 65 2.37 -7.01 -5.11
N ILE A 66 2.15 -5.96 -4.32
CA ILE A 66 1.52 -4.71 -4.79
C ILE A 66 2.35 -4.09 -5.90
N ASP A 67 3.65 -3.92 -5.71
CA ASP A 67 4.50 -3.25 -6.69
C ASP A 67 4.56 -3.99 -8.03
N GLN A 68 4.55 -5.31 -8.00
CA GLN A 68 4.55 -6.16 -9.20
C GLN A 68 3.21 -6.14 -9.94
N ASN A 69 2.08 -5.95 -9.25
CA ASN A 69 0.75 -6.20 -9.81
C ASN A 69 -0.11 -4.93 -9.99
N LYS A 70 0.21 -3.81 -9.32
CA LYS A 70 -0.59 -2.57 -9.34
C LYS A 70 -0.84 -2.03 -10.74
N ALA A 71 0.12 -2.18 -11.66
CA ALA A 71 0.00 -1.73 -13.05
C ALA A 71 -1.03 -2.52 -13.89
N ARG A 72 -1.43 -3.74 -13.47
CA ARG A 72 -2.41 -4.57 -14.18
C ARG A 72 -3.76 -3.89 -14.36
N MET A 73 -4.08 -2.93 -13.49
CA MET A 73 -5.29 -2.10 -13.60
C MET A 73 -5.51 -1.46 -14.98
N MET A 74 -4.42 -1.20 -15.72
CA MET A 74 -4.46 -0.44 -16.98
C MET A 74 -4.87 -1.32 -18.15
N LEU A 75 -4.41 -2.58 -18.17
CA LEU A 75 -4.51 -3.47 -19.33
C LEU A 75 -5.28 -4.76 -19.05
N GLU A 76 -5.35 -5.21 -17.79
CA GLU A 76 -5.86 -6.52 -17.39
C GLU A 76 -6.82 -6.42 -16.19
N LYS A 77 -7.92 -5.68 -16.35
CA LYS A 77 -8.84 -5.35 -15.24
C LYS A 77 -9.37 -6.57 -14.48
N ASP A 78 -9.65 -7.67 -15.16
CA ASP A 78 -10.12 -8.90 -14.50
C ASP A 78 -9.02 -9.60 -13.71
N ALA A 79 -7.78 -9.60 -14.23
CA ALA A 79 -6.62 -10.11 -13.51
C ALA A 79 -6.32 -9.23 -12.28
N TYR A 80 -6.42 -7.91 -12.43
CA TYR A 80 -6.28 -6.96 -11.33
C TYR A 80 -7.36 -7.18 -10.26
N ARG A 81 -8.62 -7.37 -10.65
CA ARG A 81 -9.71 -7.67 -9.69
C ARG A 81 -9.46 -8.97 -8.94
N ARG A 82 -9.12 -10.06 -9.63
CA ARG A 82 -8.81 -11.35 -9.00
C ARG A 82 -7.65 -11.21 -8.02
N TRP A 83 -6.57 -10.57 -8.45
CA TRP A 83 -5.42 -10.32 -7.58
C TRP A 83 -5.78 -9.49 -6.34
N LEU A 84 -6.60 -8.44 -6.47
CA LEU A 84 -7.07 -7.68 -5.30
C LEU A 84 -7.90 -8.54 -4.34
N THR A 85 -8.75 -9.42 -4.88
CA THR A 85 -9.53 -10.37 -4.07
C THR A 85 -8.60 -11.32 -3.30
N ASP A 86 -7.59 -11.88 -3.97
CA ASP A 86 -6.63 -12.79 -3.36
C ASP A 86 -5.77 -12.08 -2.31
N LEU A 87 -5.35 -10.84 -2.59
CA LEU A 87 -4.57 -10.00 -1.67
C LEU A 87 -5.37 -9.73 -0.38
N ALA A 88 -6.65 -9.33 -0.53
CA ALA A 88 -7.54 -9.09 0.60
C ALA A 88 -7.81 -10.36 1.43
N ALA A 89 -8.04 -11.49 0.76
CA ALA A 89 -8.22 -12.78 1.43
C ALA A 89 -6.98 -13.18 2.23
N GLY A 90 -5.78 -13.01 1.67
CA GLY A 90 -4.52 -13.29 2.35
C GLY A 90 -4.33 -12.45 3.61
N LEU A 91 -4.65 -11.15 3.56
CA LEU A 91 -4.65 -10.27 4.73
C LEU A 91 -5.68 -10.69 5.79
N ALA A 92 -6.88 -11.07 5.36
CA ALA A 92 -7.92 -11.54 6.28
C ALA A 92 -7.49 -12.83 7.00
N SER A 93 -6.92 -13.80 6.28
CA SER A 93 -6.39 -15.03 6.88
C SER A 93 -5.26 -14.75 7.86
N GLU A 94 -4.34 -13.85 7.51
CA GLU A 94 -3.26 -13.45 8.42
C GLU A 94 -3.79 -12.76 9.68
N SER A 95 -4.81 -11.91 9.56
CA SER A 95 -5.43 -11.25 10.70
C SER A 95 -6.02 -12.25 11.70
N VAL A 96 -6.55 -13.39 11.23
CA VAL A 96 -7.06 -14.47 12.11
C VAL A 96 -5.91 -15.19 12.82
N LYS A 97 -4.80 -15.49 12.12
CA LYS A 97 -3.63 -16.12 12.75
C LYS A 97 -3.03 -15.25 13.86
N ARG A 98 -2.91 -13.94 13.60
CA ARG A 98 -2.40 -12.95 14.57
C ARG A 98 -3.31 -12.81 15.78
N SER A 99 -4.63 -12.90 15.62
CA SER A 99 -5.55 -12.87 16.76
C SER A 99 -5.52 -14.15 17.60
N MET A 100 -5.07 -15.26 17.02
CA MET A 100 -4.89 -16.55 17.70
C MET A 100 -3.50 -16.74 18.32
N GLY A 101 -2.56 -15.81 18.09
CA GLY A 101 -1.19 -15.89 18.63
C GLY A 101 -0.29 -16.88 17.90
N GLU A 102 -0.65 -17.30 16.68
CA GLU A 102 0.10 -18.26 15.87
C GLU A 102 1.17 -17.59 14.97
N SER A 103 1.69 -16.44 15.39
CA SER A 103 2.58 -15.58 14.58
C SER A 103 4.05 -15.69 14.97
#